data_AF-A0A1V5UR41-F1
#
_entry.id   AF-A0A1V5UR41-F1
#
_cell.length_a   1.000
_cell.length_b   1.000
_cell.length_c   1.000
_cell.angle_alpha   90.00
_cell.angle_beta   90.00
_cell.angle_gamma   90.00
#
_symmetry.space_group_name_H-M   'P 1'
#
loop_
_entity.id
_entity.type
_entity.pdbx_description
1 polymer ?
#
loop_
_entity_poly.entity_id
_entity_poly.type
_entity_poly.pdbx_seq_one_letter_code
_entity_poly.pdbx_strand_id
1 'polypeptide(L)' 'MKIARGTTTVAGIEFETFSDFILRGMIAVSKLTGEERIIKRSGYLGNDLSIRKAVASAFKLPTFRQN' A
#
# COMPACT_ATOMS: atom_id res chain seq x y z
N MET A 1 -1.34 -7.42 -14.61
CA MET A 1 0.13 -7.43 -14.62
C MET A 1 0.57 -6.54 -13.48
N LYS A 2 1.21 -7.12 -12.47
CA LYS A 2 1.75 -6.38 -11.33
C LYS A 2 3.12 -5.82 -11.71
N ILE A 3 3.32 -4.54 -11.49
CA ILE A 3 4.59 -3.84 -11.71
C ILE A 3 5.06 -3.37 -10.34
N ALA A 4 6.24 -3.82 -9.90
CA ALA A 4 6.84 -3.39 -8.66
C ALA A 4 7.07 -1.87 -8.69
N ARG A 5 6.59 -1.16 -7.66
CA ARG A 5 6.76 0.29 -7.51
C ARG A 5 7.85 0.64 -6.51
N GLY A 6 7.95 -0.11 -5.42
CA GLY A 6 8.91 0.13 -4.35
C GLY A 6 8.42 -0.42 -3.01
N THR A 7 9.23 -0.22 -1.97
CA THR A 7 8.92 -0.61 -0.61
C THR A 7 8.60 0.60 0.27
N THR A 8 7.79 0.40 1.29
CA THR A 8 7.52 1.42 2.31
C THR A 8 7.37 0.76 3.68
N THR A 9 7.81 1.44 4.72
CA THR A 9 7.58 1.00 6.11
C THR A 9 6.43 1.78 6.72
N VAL A 10 5.47 1.09 7.34
CA VAL A 10 4.31 1.67 8.02
C VAL A 10 4.15 0.97 9.36
N ALA A 11 4.13 1.75 10.46
CA ALA A 11 4.04 1.23 11.83
C ALA A 11 5.10 0.15 12.15
N GLY A 12 6.31 0.28 11.60
CA GLY A 12 7.42 -0.68 11.78
C GLY A 12 7.33 -1.94 10.91
N ILE A 13 6.29 -2.08 10.08
CA ILE A 13 6.12 -3.21 9.16
C ILE A 13 6.50 -2.77 7.74
N GLU A 14 7.29 -3.57 7.04
CA GLU A 14 7.65 -3.32 5.66
C GLU A 14 6.59 -3.86 4.68
N PHE A 15 6.27 -3.04 3.67
CA PHE A 15 5.31 -3.35 2.63
C PHE A 15 5.93 -3.16 1.25
N GLU A 16 5.73 -4.12 0.37
CA GLU A 16 5.97 -3.94 -1.06
C GLU A 16 4.73 -3.37 -1.73
N THR A 17 4.92 -2.41 -2.62
CA THR A 17 3.84 -1.78 -3.38
C THR A 17 3.96 -2.10 -4.86
N PHE A 18 2.81 -2.37 -5.47
CA PHE A 18 2.69 -2.78 -6.85
C PHE A 18 1.64 -1.92 -7.54
N SER A 19 1.91 -1.53 -8.77
CA SER A 19 0.89 -1.02 -9.70
C SER A 19 0.31 -2.19 -10.47
N ASP A 20 -1.01 -2.33 -10.51
CA ASP A 20 -1.67 -3.32 -11.36
C ASP A 20 -2.41 -2.61 -12.50
N PHE A 21 -2.03 -2.94 -13.73
CA PHE A 21 -2.63 -2.37 -14.93
C PHE A 21 -4.05 -2.92 -15.19
N ILE A 22 -4.29 -4.20 -14.88
CA ILE A 22 -5.57 -4.88 -15.12
C ILE A 22 -6.62 -4.33 -14.16
N LEU A 23 -6.25 -4.20 -12.88
CA LEU A 23 -7.13 -3.63 -11.85
C LEU A 23 -7.22 -2.10 -11.93
N ARG A 24 -6.36 -1.45 -12.75
CA ARG A 24 -6.17 0.00 -12.78
C ARG A 24 -6.00 0.57 -11.36
N GLY A 25 -5.14 -0.06 -10.56
CA GLY A 25 -5.05 0.21 -9.13
C GLY A 25 -3.68 -0.11 -8.54
N MET A 26 -3.56 0.05 -7.23
CA MET A 26 -2.35 -0.30 -6.49
C MET A 26 -2.65 -1.34 -5.42
N ILE A 27 -1.70 -2.26 -5.27
CA ILE A 27 -1.68 -3.32 -4.27
C ILE A 27 -0.49 -3.07 -3.34
N ALA A 28 -0.66 -3.36 -2.06
CA ALA A 28 0.43 -3.49 -1.13
C ALA A 28 0.45 -4.89 -0.53
N VAL A 29 1.65 -5.41 -0.29
CA VAL A 29 1.90 -6.75 0.24
C VAL A 29 2.75 -6.60 1.50
N SER A 30 2.25 -7.12 2.62
CA SER A 30 2.98 -7.15 3.88
C SER A 30 4.14 -8.14 3.81
N LYS A 31 5.37 -7.70 4.08
CA LYS A 31 6.51 -8.62 4.19
C LYS A 31 6.46 -9.50 5.44
N LEU A 32 5.75 -9.05 6.48
CA LEU A 32 5.64 -9.78 7.75
C LEU A 32 4.65 -10.95 7.65
N THR A 33 3.52 -10.74 6.97
CA THR A 33 2.40 -11.71 6.94
C THR A 33 2.16 -12.33 5.57
N GLY A 34 2.75 -11.77 4.51
CA GLY A 34 2.46 -12.15 3.12
C GLY A 34 1.08 -11.70 2.62
N GLU A 35 0.32 -10.95 3.43
CA GLU A 35 -1.03 -10.52 3.08
C GLU A 35 -1.01 -9.44 1.99
N GLU A 36 -1.76 -9.65 0.91
CA GLU A 36 -1.93 -8.68 -0.16
C GLU A 36 -3.25 -7.91 -0.01
N ARG A 37 -3.22 -6.58 -0.09
CA ARG A 37 -4.42 -5.74 -0.12
C ARG A 37 -4.36 -4.67 -1.19
N ILE A 38 -5.51 -4.40 -1.79
CA ILE A 38 -5.67 -3.27 -2.70
C ILE A 38 -5.71 -1.99 -1.87
N ILE A 39 -4.72 -1.10 -2.08
CA ILE A 39 -4.62 0.18 -1.38
C ILE A 39 -5.25 1.34 -2.17
N LYS A 40 -5.42 1.17 -3.50
CA LYS A 40 -6.09 2.15 -4.36
C LYS A 40 -6.78 1.46 -5.52
N ARG A 41 -8.01 1.88 -5.83
CA ARG A 41 -8.73 1.55 -7.06
C ARG A 41 -8.84 2.77 -7.98
N SER A 42 -8.94 2.52 -9.28
CA SER A 42 -9.14 3.54 -10.32
C SER A 42 -8.09 4.65 -10.31
N GLY A 43 -6.82 4.25 -10.28
CA GLY A 43 -5.68 5.16 -10.36
C GLY A 43 -4.47 4.70 -9.54
N TYR A 44 -3.41 5.50 -9.61
CA TYR A 44 -2.13 5.23 -8.95
C TYR A 44 -1.75 6.40 -8.05
N LEU A 45 -1.21 6.09 -6.87
CA LEU A 45 -0.64 7.07 -5.96
C LEU A 45 0.78 7.42 -6.43
N GLY A 46 1.08 8.71 -6.47
CA GLY A 46 2.37 9.23 -6.95
C GLY A 46 3.37 9.59 -5.85
N ASN A 47 2.91 9.84 -4.62
CA ASN A 47 3.76 10.25 -3.51
C ASN A 47 3.77 9.23 -2.37
N ASP A 48 4.90 9.18 -1.66
CA ASP A 48 5.14 8.21 -0.61
C ASP A 48 4.19 8.39 0.59
N LEU A 49 3.88 9.64 0.97
CA LEU A 49 2.98 9.92 2.08
C LEU A 49 1.56 9.36 1.85
N SER A 50 1.00 9.48 0.63
CA SER A 50 -0.33 8.92 0.36
C SER A 50 -0.30 7.40 0.29
N ILE A 51 0.80 6.82 -0.20
CA ILE A 51 1.00 5.37 -0.19
C ILE A 51 1.00 4.86 1.25
N ARG A 52 1.78 5.46 2.14
CA ARG A 52 1.81 5.09 3.58
C ARG A 52 0.44 5.20 4.24
N LYS A 53 -0.31 6.27 3.97
CA LYS A 53 -1.68 6.44 4.49
C LYS A 53 -2.64 5.37 3.97
N ALA A 54 -2.58 5.06 2.67
CA ALA A 54 -3.44 4.06 2.05
C ALA A 54 -3.12 2.65 2.57
N VAL A 55 -1.84 2.31 2.72
CA VAL A 55 -1.38 1.06 3.37
C VAL A 55 -1.88 1.00 4.80
N ALA A 56 -1.66 2.04 5.60
CA ALA A 56 -2.10 2.06 7.00
C ALA A 56 -3.62 1.85 7.13
N SER A 57 -4.40 2.51 6.25
CA SER A 57 -5.85 2.33 6.19
C SER A 57 -6.27 0.92 5.75
N ALA A 58 -5.62 0.35 4.73
CA ALA A 58 -5.98 -0.96 4.18
C ALA A 58 -5.66 -2.10 5.16
N PHE A 59 -4.56 -1.99 5.90
CA PHE A 59 -4.11 -2.98 6.88
C PHE A 59 -4.54 -2.67 8.32
N LYS A 60 -5.40 -1.66 8.52
CA LYS A 60 -5.90 -1.23 9.85
C LYS A 60 -4.76 -0.96 10.86
N LEU A 61 -3.65 -0.41 10.37
CA LEU A 61 -2.50 -0.06 11.20
C LEU A 61 -2.74 1.27 11.91
N PRO A 62 -2.06 1.54 13.03
CA PRO A 62 -2.04 2.87 13.65
C PRO A 62 -1.65 3.91 12.61
N THR A 63 -2.58 4.79 12.27
CA THR A 63 -2.35 5.86 11.30
C THR A 63 -1.92 7.13 12.02
N PHE A 64 -1.29 8.07 11.30
CA PHE A 64 -0.93 9.40 11.82
C PHE A 64 -2.12 10.25 12.29
N ARG A 65 -3.36 9.78 12.18
CA ARG A 65 -4.56 10.46 12.69
C ARG A 65 -5.26 9.54 13.69
N GLN A 66 -4.90 9.69 14.97
CA GLN A 66 -5.82 9.39 16.07
C GLN A 66 -6.89 10.49 16.00
N ASN A 67 -8.10 10.13 15.59
CA ASN A 67 -9.29 10.87 15.98
C ASN A 67 -9.95 10.10 17.11
#